data_AF-U2R6B8-F1
#
_entry.id   AF-U2R6B8-F1
#
_cell.length_a   1.000
_cell.length_b   1.000
_cell.length_c   1.000
_cell.angle_alpha   90.00
_cell.angle_beta   90.00
_cell.angle_gamma   90.00
#
_symmetry.space_group_name_H-M   'P 1'
#
loop_
_entity.id
_entity.type
_entity.pdbx_description
1 polymer ?
#
loop_
_entity_poly.entity_id
_entity_poly.type
_entity_poly.pdbx_seq_one_letter_code
_entity_poly.pdbx_strand_id
1 'polypeptide(L)' 'MESRWHETMRKGIYGLTGICWIAIVVIIVVAARQHHLLQLAPIYAYNRPQGLLGWTLASAIVLSITSGLMHREAKRQSR' A
#
# COMPACT_ATOMS: atom_id res chain seq x y z
N MET A 1 -11.97 -6.14 -25.97
CA MET A 1 -10.78 -6.69 -25.30
C MET A 1 -10.19 -5.69 -24.30
N GLU A 2 -10.02 -4.42 -24.67
CA GLU A 2 -9.48 -3.35 -23.81
C GLU A 2 -10.22 -3.18 -22.47
N SER A 3 -11.54 -3.26 -22.45
CA SER A 3 -12.35 -3.12 -21.23
C SER A 3 -12.03 -4.17 -20.15
N ARG A 4 -11.76 -5.42 -20.54
CA ARG A 4 -11.38 -6.50 -19.62
C ARG A 4 -10.01 -6.28 -19.00
N TRP A 5 -9.07 -5.68 -19.73
CA TRP A 5 -7.73 -5.38 -19.23
C TRP A 5 -7.78 -4.31 -18.15
N HIS A 6 -8.52 -3.22 -18.37
CA HIS A 6 -8.69 -2.18 -17.36
C HIS A 6 -9.34 -2.69 -16.07
N GLU A 7 -10.33 -3.58 -16.18
CA GLU A 7 -10.98 -4.15 -15.01
C GLU A 7 -10.04 -5.09 -14.23
N THR A 8 -9.26 -5.91 -14.93
CA THR A 8 -8.29 -6.83 -14.32
C THR A 8 -7.16 -6.06 -13.61
N MET A 9 -6.62 -5.02 -14.26
CA MET A 9 -5.59 -4.16 -13.67
C MET A 9 -6.11 -3.45 -12.41
N ARG A 10 -7.34 -2.94 -12.45
CA ARG A 10 -7.95 -2.26 -11.30
C ARG A 10 -8.09 -3.21 -10.11
N LYS A 11 -8.61 -4.42 -10.33
CA LYS A 11 -8.71 -5.46 -9.29
C LYS A 11 -7.33 -5.84 -8.75
N GLY A 12 -6.33 -5.94 -9.61
CA GLY A 12 -4.93 -6.18 -9.23
C GLY A 12 -4.38 -5.11 -8.31
N ILE A 13 -4.58 -3.82 -8.62
CA ILE A 13 -4.11 -2.70 -7.80
C ILE A 13 -4.82 -2.69 -6.43
N TYR A 14 -6.13 -2.93 -6.38
CA TYR A 14 -6.84 -3.08 -5.09
C TYR A 14 -6.29 -4.22 -4.25
N GLY A 15 -6.10 -5.39 -4.86
CA GLY A 15 -5.55 -6.56 -4.18
C GLY A 15 -4.16 -6.28 -3.63
N LEU A 16 -3.28 -5.70 -4.46
CA LEU A 16 -1.93 -5.32 -4.05
C LEU A 16 -1.93 -4.28 -2.92
N THR A 17 -2.83 -3.29 -2.98
CA THR A 17 -2.99 -2.30 -1.91
C THR A 17 -3.32 -2.99 -0.59
N GLY A 18 -4.26 -3.94 -0.59
CA GLY A 18 -4.61 -4.73 0.59
C GLY A 18 -3.43 -5.55 1.11
N ILE A 19 -2.68 -6.20 0.22
CA ILE A 19 -1.48 -6.98 0.58
C ILE A 19 -0.43 -6.08 1.25
N CYS A 20 -0.18 -4.88 0.72
CA CYS A 20 0.77 -3.94 1.34
C CYS A 20 0.35 -3.55 2.77
N TRP A 21 -0.94 -3.31 3.00
CA TRP A 21 -1.45 -3.04 4.36
C TRP A 21 -1.30 -4.23 5.30
N ILE A 22 -1.57 -5.45 4.83
CA ILE A 22 -1.35 -6.67 5.61
C ILE A 22 0.14 -6.84 5.94
N ALA A 23 1.03 -6.59 4.98
CA ALA A 23 2.47 -6.67 5.19
C ALA A 23 2.97 -5.71 6.29
N ILE A 24 2.43 -4.48 6.35
CA ILE A 24 2.73 -3.52 7.43
C ILE A 24 2.37 -4.11 8.80
N VAL A 25 1.16 -4.68 8.93
CA VAL A 25 0.72 -5.31 10.18
C VAL A 25 1.66 -6.46 10.57
N VAL A 26 2.02 -7.32 9.61
CA VAL A 26 2.94 -8.44 9.85
C VAL A 26 4.31 -7.95 10.34
N ILE A 27 4.89 -6.93 9.70
CA ILE A 27 6.18 -6.34 10.10
C ILE A 27 6.12 -5.85 11.56
N ILE A 28 5.06 -5.13 11.92
CA ILE A 28 4.87 -4.61 13.28
C ILE A 28 4.71 -5.75 14.29
N VAL A 29 3.90 -6.77 13.98
CA VAL A 29 3.69 -7.92 14.87
C VAL A 29 4.98 -8.71 15.10
N VAL A 30 5.76 -8.95 14.04
CA VAL A 30 7.05 -9.65 14.15
C VAL A 30 8.03 -8.85 15.02
N ALA A 31 8.14 -7.55 14.79
CA ALA A 31 9.01 -6.69 15.60
C ALA A 31 8.55 -6.59 17.06
N ALA A 32 7.23 -6.61 17.32
CA ALA A 32 6.67 -6.69 18.67
C ALA A 32 7.07 -7.98 19.38
N ARG A 33 6.95 -9.12 18.67
CA ARG A 33 7.35 -10.44 19.21
C ARG A 33 8.84 -10.53 19.51
N GLN A 34 9.66 -9.81 18.76
CA GLN A 34 11.12 -9.75 18.95
C GLN A 34 11.57 -8.64 19.91
N HIS A 35 10.65 -7.88 20.52
CA HIS A 35 10.96 -6.69 21.34
C HIS A 35 11.81 -5.62 20.60
N HIS A 36 11.76 -5.61 19.27
CA HIS A 36 12.55 -4.74 18.40
C HIS A 36 11.72 -3.58 17.81
N LEU A 37 10.59 -3.22 18.41
CA LEU A 37 9.71 -2.17 17.88
C LEU A 37 10.42 -0.84 17.66
N LEU A 38 11.33 -0.46 18.56
CA LEU A 38 12.10 0.78 18.44
C LEU A 38 13.10 0.74 17.27
N GLN A 39 13.50 -0.45 16.81
CA GLN A 39 14.37 -0.59 15.63
C GLN A 39 13.64 -0.33 14.31
N LEU A 40 12.30 -0.34 14.32
CA LEU A 40 11.51 0.10 13.17
C LEU A 40 11.54 1.64 12.99
N ALA A 41 11.97 2.36 14.03
CA ALA A 41 12.12 3.81 13.98
C ALA A 41 13.55 4.19 13.55
N PRO A 42 13.71 5.32 12.82
CA PRO A 42 12.64 6.17 12.31
C PRO A 42 11.93 5.55 11.10
N ILE A 43 10.63 5.80 10.97
CA ILE A 43 9.84 5.38 9.78
C ILE A 43 10.12 6.34 8.60
N TYR A 44 10.38 7.62 8.92
CA TYR A 44 10.74 8.67 7.97
C TYR A 44 11.88 9.51 8.54
N ALA A 45 12.93 9.74 7.75
CA ALA A 45 14.04 10.64 8.10
C ALA A 45 14.64 11.26 6.85
N TYR A 46 15.09 12.52 6.94
CA TYR A 46 15.66 13.28 5.82
C TYR A 46 14.76 13.31 4.58
N ASN A 47 13.45 13.47 4.81
CA ASN A 47 12.41 13.49 3.78
C ASN A 47 12.34 12.21 2.92
N ARG A 48 12.78 11.06 3.45
CA ARG A 48 12.69 9.75 2.78
C ARG A 48 12.15 8.67 3.72
N PRO A 49 11.40 7.69 3.18
CA PRO A 49 11.04 6.49 3.93
C PRO A 49 12.29 5.72 4.36
N GLN A 50 12.27 5.17 5.57
CA GLN A 50 13.41 4.47 6.15
C GLN A 50 13.04 3.04 6.52
N GLY A 51 13.98 2.13 6.28
CA GLY A 51 13.82 0.70 6.59
C GLY A 51 12.66 0.03 5.85
N LEU A 52 12.45 -1.24 6.17
CA LEU A 52 11.41 -2.05 5.52
C LEU A 52 10.00 -1.50 5.79
N LEU A 53 9.72 -1.09 7.03
CA LEU A 53 8.42 -0.55 7.42
C LEU A 53 8.11 0.77 6.68
N GLY A 54 9.07 1.72 6.64
CA GLY A 54 8.86 3.01 6.00
C GLY A 54 8.59 2.89 4.51
N TRP A 55 9.38 2.09 3.79
CA TRP A 55 9.15 1.86 2.36
C TRP A 55 7.82 1.14 2.09
N THR A 56 7.48 0.13 2.89
CA THR A 56 6.20 -0.59 2.73
C THR A 56 5.01 0.33 2.99
N LEU A 57 5.09 1.19 4.01
CA LEU A 57 4.07 2.18 4.32
C LEU A 57 3.93 3.23 3.20
N ALA A 58 5.05 3.74 2.67
CA ALA A 58 5.05 4.68 1.57
C ALA A 58 4.38 4.08 0.32
N SER A 59 4.74 2.85 -0.05
CA SER A 59 4.11 2.14 -1.17
C SER A 59 2.62 1.90 -0.93
N ALA A 60 2.21 1.52 0.28
CA ALA A 60 0.79 1.31 0.61
C ALA A 60 -0.02 2.61 0.44
N ILE A 61 0.52 3.75 0.85
CA ILE A 61 -0.13 5.06 0.68
C ILE A 61 -0.27 5.42 -0.79
N VAL A 62 0.81 5.31 -1.57
CA VAL A 62 0.78 5.59 -3.02
C VAL A 62 -0.26 4.72 -3.73
N LEU A 63 -0.23 3.41 -3.47
CA LEU A 63 -1.19 2.47 -4.03
C LEU A 63 -2.62 2.79 -3.59
N SER A 64 -2.84 3.18 -2.34
CA SER A 64 -4.16 3.58 -1.84
C SER A 64 -4.71 4.80 -2.58
N ILE A 65 -3.87 5.80 -2.84
CA ILE A 65 -4.24 6.99 -3.61
C ILE A 65 -4.57 6.59 -5.06
N THR A 66 -3.69 5.86 -5.73
CA THR A 66 -3.91 5.40 -7.12
C THR A 66 -5.18 4.57 -7.23
N SER A 67 -5.38 3.63 -6.31
CA SER A 67 -6.57 2.78 -6.25
C SER A 67 -7.84 3.59 -6.01
N GLY A 68 -7.79 4.60 -5.14
CA GLY A 68 -8.89 5.52 -4.87
C GLY A 68 -9.25 6.38 -6.08
N LEU A 69 -8.26 6.93 -6.79
CA LEU A 69 -8.46 7.70 -8.01
C LEU A 69 -9.07 6.82 -9.11
N MET A 70 -8.52 5.63 -9.33
CA MET A 70 -9.07 4.66 -10.28
C MET A 70 -10.52 4.31 -9.94
N HIS A 71 -10.88 4.16 -8.67
CA HIS A 71 -12.29 3.93 -8.29
C HIS A 71 -13.21 5.03 -8.81
N ARG A 72 -12.80 6.28 -8.60
CA ARG A 72 -13.61 7.47 -8.89
C ARG A 72 -13.80 7.62 -10.39
N GLU A 73 -12.76 7.40 -11.18
CA GLU A 73 -12.85 7.45 -12.64
C GLU A 73 -13.81 6.39 -13.19
N ALA A 74 -13.75 5.15 -12.68
CA ALA A 74 -14.70 4.11 -13.09
C ALA A 74 -16.15 4.49 -12.77
N LYS A 75 -16.40 5.06 -11.58
CA LYS A 75 -17.74 5.49 -11.17
C LYS A 75 -18.25 6.68 -11.97
N ARG A 76 -17.34 7.53 -12.48
CA ARG A 76 -17.68 8.67 -13.32
C ARG A 76 -18.05 8.25 -14.74
N GLN A 77 -17.39 7.23 -15.29
CA GLN A 77 -17.70 6.68 -16.62
C GLN A 77 -18.99 5.86 -16.67
N SER A 78 -19.50 5.39 -15.52
CA SER A 78 -20.77 4.65 -15.44
C SER A 78 -21.99 5.55 -15.24
N ARG A 79 -21.83 6.88 -15.25
CA ARG A 79 -22.90 7.88 -15.18
C ARG A 79 -23.05 8.55 -16.53
#